data_AF-A0A6A3K9X5-F1
#
_entry.id   AF-A0A6A3K9X5-F1
#
_cell.length_a   1.000
_cell.length_b   1.000
_cell.length_c   1.000
_cell.angle_alpha   90.00
_cell.angle_beta   90.00
_cell.angle_gamma   90.00
#
_symmetry.space_group_name_H-M   'P 1'
#
loop_
_entity.id
_entity.type
_entity.pdbx_description
1 polymer ?
#
loop_
_entity_poly.entity_id
_entity_poly.type
_entity_poly.pdbx_seq_one_letter_code
_entity_poly.pdbx_strand_id
1 'polypeptide(L)'
;MERSIVSPVRRVALELAPEDLQAEFTSYGITVGDANARLAALQDKYDDEYDTAVVEYEAALHKLEMQKTKQAYQDALSTAVALEREALEREPKSATIVHEIETNVAPKRLAVRGISQLACCALLRAMRHNTNVISLDLSNNALTDVIGVAIGNMLTGNKKLQVLDLGFNHLTNASLQSIGEALRANTVLTSLMLNSNPVFQLPKELPTNGSGSAGSSDSMQSGSPSKLPPHLAAAFAHVVPFTDAIVANNSLTCLNLFNTGIAHEVGRSLAHALAKNTSLITVEISGNTLNQADLSSIASSLEKNQALFFQAEEKSAQLMEEMKEQAHQVQVEKEKEAKRIADAEWHDGNARKRAEIREAEEWERARRTAEAEVQHLLTMEAENKKYLERLEAEKKPAKGKGKK
;
A
#
# COMPACT_ATOMS: atom_id res chain seq x y z
N MET A 1 -9.26 24.45 34.43
CA MET A 1 -8.41 24.69 35.61
C MET A 1 -7.20 23.79 35.48
N GLU A 2 -6.11 24.31 34.91
CA GLU A 2 -4.81 23.62 34.96
C GLU A 2 -4.42 23.51 36.44
N ARG A 3 -4.24 22.28 36.95
CA ARG A 3 -3.61 22.11 38.27
C ARG A 3 -2.20 22.68 38.14
N SER A 4 -1.91 23.74 38.87
CA SER A 4 -0.55 24.30 38.95
C SER A 4 0.40 23.18 39.34
N ILE A 5 1.41 22.90 38.51
CA ILE A 5 2.45 21.92 38.83
C ILE A 5 3.35 22.59 39.87
N VAL A 6 3.21 22.21 41.13
CA VAL A 6 3.97 22.79 42.26
C VAL A 6 5.15 21.88 42.56
N SER A 7 6.34 22.47 42.76
CA SER A 7 7.52 21.72 43.20
C SER A 7 7.25 21.09 44.56
N PRO A 8 7.56 19.79 44.75
CA PRO A 8 7.47 19.17 46.07
C PRO A 8 8.46 19.85 47.03
N VAL A 9 8.09 19.89 48.31
CA VAL A 9 8.88 20.48 49.39
C VAL A 9 9.16 19.40 50.42
N ARG A 10 10.42 19.21 50.79
CA ARG A 10 10.83 18.21 51.78
C ARG A 10 10.47 18.70 53.18
N ARG A 11 9.68 17.92 53.91
CA ARG A 11 9.29 18.23 55.30
C ARG A 11 10.33 17.69 56.29
N VAL A 12 10.53 18.40 57.41
CA VAL A 12 11.47 18.00 58.47
C VAL A 12 10.70 17.81 59.78
N ALA A 13 10.71 16.60 60.33
CA ALA A 13 9.95 16.24 61.53
C ALA A 13 10.38 17.01 62.78
N LEU A 14 11.67 17.39 62.87
CA LEU A 14 12.24 18.15 63.98
C LEU A 14 11.79 19.62 64.04
N GLU A 15 11.22 20.15 62.96
CA GLU A 15 10.76 21.55 62.88
C GLU A 15 9.31 21.72 63.36
N LEU A 16 8.61 20.62 63.67
CA LEU A 16 7.21 20.65 64.12
C LEU A 16 7.10 21.03 65.60
N ALA A 17 6.05 21.79 65.93
CA ALA A 17 5.69 22.02 67.33
C ALA A 17 5.26 20.71 68.01
N PRO A 18 5.46 20.54 69.33
CA PRO A 18 5.12 19.29 70.03
C PRO A 18 3.66 18.85 69.89
N GLU A 19 2.74 19.80 69.75
CA GLU A 19 1.31 19.56 69.56
C GLU A 19 1.02 18.96 68.18
N ASP A 20 1.65 19.50 67.13
CA ASP A 20 1.55 19.01 65.75
C ASP A 20 2.24 17.65 65.57
N LEU A 21 3.37 17.45 66.26
CA LEU A 21 4.13 16.20 66.22
C LEU A 21 3.29 15.01 66.69
N GLN A 22 2.53 15.18 67.78
CA GLN A 22 1.66 14.14 68.32
C GLN A 22 0.46 13.87 67.39
N ALA A 23 -0.05 14.88 66.69
CA ALA A 23 -1.09 14.71 65.69
C ALA A 23 -0.58 13.95 64.46
N GLU A 24 0.61 14.30 63.95
CA GLU A 24 1.27 13.65 62.81
C GLU A 24 1.62 12.18 63.13
N PHE A 25 2.20 11.89 64.30
CA PHE A 25 2.43 10.51 64.74
C PHE A 25 1.13 9.69 64.77
N THR A 26 0.02 10.31 65.17
CA THR A 26 -1.29 9.64 65.19
C THR A 26 -1.79 9.38 63.76
N SER A 27 -1.65 10.36 62.87
CA SER A 27 -2.03 10.28 61.46
C SER A 27 -1.29 9.17 60.71
N TYR A 28 0.03 9.06 60.93
CA TYR A 28 0.88 8.03 60.32
C TYR A 28 0.91 6.71 61.10
N GLY A 29 0.18 6.59 62.21
CA GLY A 29 0.09 5.36 63.02
C GLY A 29 1.37 4.99 63.78
N ILE A 30 2.25 5.95 64.06
CA ILE A 30 3.54 5.76 64.72
C ILE A 30 3.35 5.72 66.25
N THR A 31 3.16 4.52 66.79
CA THR A 31 2.81 4.29 68.22
C THR A 31 3.89 3.59 69.05
N VAL A 32 4.96 3.09 68.41
CA VAL A 32 5.99 2.24 69.03
C VAL A 32 7.37 2.91 68.96
N GLY A 33 8.16 2.82 70.03
CA GLY A 33 9.54 3.33 70.12
C GLY A 33 9.71 4.49 71.10
N ASP A 34 10.97 4.84 71.40
CA ASP A 34 11.28 6.05 72.15
C ASP A 34 11.07 7.32 71.30
N ALA A 35 11.21 8.50 71.89
CA ALA A 35 10.95 9.77 71.19
C ALA A 35 11.80 9.93 69.92
N ASN A 36 13.05 9.47 69.94
CA ASN A 36 13.95 9.55 68.80
C ASN A 36 13.57 8.56 67.69
N ALA A 37 13.18 7.34 68.05
CA ALA A 37 12.73 6.32 67.10
C ALA A 37 11.42 6.73 66.41
N ARG A 38 10.47 7.34 67.14
CA ARG A 38 9.22 7.85 66.57
C ARG A 38 9.48 9.02 65.61
N LEU A 39 10.38 9.95 65.98
CA LEU A 39 10.82 11.06 65.12
C LEU A 39 11.49 10.56 63.83
N ALA A 40 12.38 9.57 63.92
CA ALA A 40 13.01 8.95 62.76
C ALA A 40 11.98 8.28 61.84
N ALA A 41 11.05 7.51 62.40
CA ALA A 41 9.98 6.87 61.63
C ALA A 41 9.06 7.88 60.93
N LEU A 42 8.82 9.06 61.52
CA LEU A 42 8.06 10.14 60.87
C LEU A 42 8.87 10.82 59.77
N GLN A 43 10.17 11.03 59.98
CA GLN A 43 11.04 11.57 58.94
C GLN A 43 11.14 10.63 57.73
N ASP A 44 11.26 9.32 57.95
CA ASP A 44 11.26 8.32 56.88
C ASP A 44 9.95 8.40 56.06
N LYS A 45 8.79 8.62 56.72
CA LYS A 45 7.51 8.83 56.02
C LYS A 45 7.49 10.11 55.20
N TYR A 46 8.03 11.21 55.71
CA TYR A 46 8.14 12.46 54.94
C TYR A 46 9.09 12.32 53.75
N ASP A 47 10.16 11.56 53.91
CA ASP A 47 11.12 11.31 52.85
C ASP A 47 10.52 10.41 51.76
N ASP A 48 9.81 9.35 52.12
CA ASP A 48 9.05 8.48 51.19
C ASP A 48 8.00 9.28 50.38
N GLU A 49 7.25 10.16 51.05
CA GLU A 49 6.25 11.02 50.41
C GLU A 49 6.90 12.05 49.49
N TYR A 50 8.01 12.65 49.91
CA TYR A 50 8.77 13.60 49.10
C TYR A 50 9.32 12.94 47.84
N ASP A 51 9.95 11.77 47.98
CA ASP A 51 10.51 11.03 46.85
C ASP A 51 9.41 10.62 45.86
N THR A 52 8.25 10.16 46.37
CA THR A 52 7.08 9.88 45.53
C THR A 52 6.60 11.14 44.80
N ALA A 53 6.48 12.26 45.51
CA ALA A 53 6.03 13.52 44.93
C ALA A 53 7.04 14.10 43.91
N VAL A 54 8.34 13.87 44.07
CA VAL A 54 9.38 14.24 43.09
C VAL A 54 9.19 13.45 41.80
N VAL A 55 9.00 12.13 41.87
CA VAL A 55 8.76 11.29 40.68
C VAL A 55 7.49 11.72 39.95
N GLU A 56 6.40 11.98 40.69
CA GLU A 56 5.15 12.48 40.11
C GLU A 56 5.32 13.87 39.47
N TYR A 57 6.09 14.75 40.11
CA TYR A 57 6.39 16.09 39.61
C TYR A 57 7.22 16.03 38.31
N GLU A 58 8.28 15.21 38.26
CA GLU A 58 9.09 15.00 37.06
C GLU A 58 8.27 14.41 35.91
N ALA A 59 7.42 13.42 36.19
CA ALA A 59 6.50 12.85 35.22
C ALA A 59 5.50 13.89 34.70
N ALA A 60 4.99 14.76 35.58
CA ALA A 60 4.11 15.86 35.21
C ALA A 60 4.82 16.91 34.34
N LEU A 61 6.08 17.25 34.66
CA LEU A 61 6.90 18.15 33.85
C LEU A 61 7.18 17.57 32.46
N HIS A 62 7.60 16.31 32.37
CA HIS A 62 7.83 15.66 31.08
C HIS A 62 6.55 15.59 30.24
N LYS A 63 5.40 15.30 30.88
CA LYS A 63 4.09 15.34 30.21
C LYS A 63 3.74 16.73 29.70
N LEU A 64 4.01 17.78 30.48
CA LEU A 64 3.79 19.16 30.06
C LEU A 64 4.70 19.55 28.88
N GLU A 65 5.97 19.14 28.91
CA GLU A 65 6.91 19.38 27.81
C GLU A 65 6.49 18.65 26.53
N MET A 66 6.06 17.39 26.63
CA MET A 66 5.48 16.64 25.50
C MET A 66 4.21 17.31 24.95
N GLN A 67 3.37 17.89 25.81
CA GLN A 67 2.19 18.63 25.37
C GLN A 67 2.56 19.93 24.67
N LYS A 68 3.52 20.69 25.20
CA LYS A 68 4.02 21.93 24.59
C LYS A 68 4.65 21.67 23.22
N THR A 69 5.49 20.65 23.11
CA THR A 69 6.13 20.27 21.84
C THR A 69 5.09 19.79 20.81
N LYS A 70 4.11 18.99 21.25
CA LYS A 70 2.98 18.60 20.39
C LYS A 70 2.16 19.80 19.91
N GLN A 71 1.84 20.74 20.79
CA GLN A 71 1.09 21.94 20.43
C GLN A 71 1.89 22.80 19.44
N ALA A 72 3.17 23.06 19.72
CA ALA A 72 4.05 23.82 18.83
C ALA A 72 4.15 23.17 17.43
N TYR A 73 4.21 21.83 17.36
CA TYR A 73 4.17 21.10 16.10
C TYR A 73 2.83 21.30 15.35
N GLN A 74 1.69 21.22 16.06
CA GLN A 74 0.38 21.45 15.47
C GLN A 74 0.22 22.88 14.92
N ASP A 75 0.72 23.87 15.66
CA ASP A 75 0.69 25.28 15.26
C ASP A 75 1.59 25.53 14.04
N ALA A 76 2.79 24.94 14.01
CA ALA A 76 3.69 25.00 12.87
C ALA A 76 3.08 24.34 11.62
N LEU A 77 2.43 23.18 11.78
CA LEU A 77 1.75 22.48 10.70
C LEU A 77 0.57 23.31 10.15
N SER A 78 -0.24 23.90 11.02
CA SER A 78 -1.34 24.78 10.64
C SER A 78 -0.83 25.99 9.84
N THR A 79 0.27 26.58 10.29
CA THR A 79 0.93 27.71 9.62
C THR A 79 1.44 27.31 8.23
N ALA A 80 2.10 26.14 8.11
CA ALA A 80 2.60 25.65 6.83
C ALA A 80 1.47 25.42 5.81
N VAL A 81 0.36 24.80 6.24
CA VAL A 81 -0.82 24.58 5.39
C VAL A 81 -1.47 25.91 4.98
N ALA A 82 -1.49 26.91 5.85
CA ALA A 82 -1.99 28.24 5.51
C ALA A 82 -1.13 28.92 4.42
N LEU A 83 0.20 28.84 4.53
CA LEU A 83 1.13 29.37 3.52
C LEU A 83 1.00 28.65 2.18
N GLU A 84 0.84 27.33 2.21
CA GLU A 84 0.54 26.53 1.01
C GLU A 84 -0.75 27.00 0.33
N ARG A 85 -1.82 27.22 1.10
CA ARG A 85 -3.11 27.69 0.59
C ARG A 85 -3.00 29.07 -0.04
N GLU A 86 -2.31 30.00 0.62
CA GLU A 86 -2.07 31.35 0.09
C GLU A 86 -1.25 31.31 -1.20
N ALA A 87 -0.27 30.41 -1.31
CA ALA A 87 0.49 30.22 -2.54
C ALA A 87 -0.41 29.70 -3.69
N LEU A 88 -1.30 28.75 -3.41
CA LEU A 88 -2.27 28.25 -4.40
C LEU A 88 -3.28 29.32 -4.84
N GLU A 89 -3.69 30.22 -3.94
CA GLU A 89 -4.56 31.36 -4.29
C GLU A 89 -3.87 32.31 -5.27
N ARG A 90 -2.55 32.49 -5.16
CA ARG A 90 -1.74 33.30 -6.10
C ARG A 90 -1.46 32.56 -7.41
N GLU A 91 -1.49 31.24 -7.42
CA GLU A 91 -1.19 30.38 -8.57
C GLU A 91 -2.40 29.51 -8.96
N PRO A 92 -3.41 30.06 -9.66
CA PRO A 92 -4.66 29.36 -9.92
C PRO A 92 -4.48 28.07 -10.75
N LYS A 93 -3.46 28.03 -11.63
CA LYS A 93 -3.12 26.81 -12.39
C LYS A 93 -2.65 25.69 -11.46
N SER A 94 -1.74 26.02 -10.52
CA SER A 94 -1.25 25.08 -9.51
C SER A 94 -2.40 24.61 -8.62
N ALA A 95 -3.31 25.51 -8.21
CA ALA A 95 -4.50 25.18 -7.43
C ALA A 95 -5.42 24.17 -8.12
N THR A 96 -5.70 24.36 -9.42
CA THR A 96 -6.49 23.40 -10.19
C THR A 96 -5.82 22.04 -10.24
N ILE A 97 -4.51 21.97 -10.50
CA ILE A 97 -3.77 20.71 -10.53
C ILE A 97 -3.82 20.01 -9.17
N VAL A 98 -3.61 20.74 -8.07
CA VAL A 98 -3.71 20.19 -6.71
C VAL A 98 -5.10 19.62 -6.46
N HIS A 99 -6.16 20.34 -6.84
CA HIS A 99 -7.54 19.86 -6.71
C HIS A 99 -7.80 18.59 -7.53
N GLU A 100 -7.29 18.51 -8.76
CA GLU A 100 -7.41 17.31 -9.61
C GLU A 100 -6.67 16.10 -8.99
N ILE A 101 -5.54 16.32 -8.33
CA ILE A 101 -4.80 15.29 -7.61
C ILE A 101 -5.60 14.82 -6.38
N GLU A 102 -6.13 15.75 -5.58
CA GLU A 102 -6.93 15.44 -4.39
C GLU A 102 -8.20 14.65 -4.74
N THR A 103 -8.83 14.98 -5.87
CA THR A 103 -10.04 14.31 -6.36
C THR A 103 -9.76 13.05 -7.20
N ASN A 104 -8.49 12.64 -7.33
CA ASN A 104 -8.04 11.48 -8.13
C ASN A 104 -8.42 11.54 -9.62
N VAL A 105 -8.68 12.72 -10.19
CA VAL A 105 -9.00 12.90 -11.62
C VAL A 105 -7.81 13.38 -12.46
N ALA A 106 -6.72 13.80 -11.82
CA ALA A 106 -5.48 14.20 -12.50
C ALA A 106 -4.98 13.09 -13.46
N PRO A 107 -4.40 13.44 -14.63
CA PRO A 107 -3.95 12.45 -15.60
C PRO A 107 -2.86 11.52 -15.04
N LYS A 108 -2.81 10.28 -15.56
CA LYS A 108 -1.81 9.27 -15.16
C LYS A 108 -0.36 9.76 -15.33
N ARG A 109 -0.12 10.60 -16.34
CA ARG A 109 1.16 11.29 -16.57
C ARG A 109 0.90 12.78 -16.41
N LEU A 110 1.49 13.37 -15.39
CA LEU A 110 1.29 14.76 -15.02
C LEU A 110 2.63 15.48 -15.06
N ALA A 111 2.70 16.54 -15.87
CA ALA A 111 3.85 17.45 -15.90
C ALA A 111 3.41 18.83 -15.41
N VAL A 112 4.17 19.38 -14.46
CA VAL A 112 3.87 20.67 -13.84
C VAL A 112 5.04 21.61 -14.05
N ARG A 113 4.74 22.82 -14.50
CA ARG A 113 5.72 23.86 -14.87
C ARG A 113 5.34 25.19 -14.24
N GLY A 114 6.36 25.96 -13.83
CA GLY A 114 6.19 27.26 -13.20
C GLY A 114 5.52 27.20 -11.85
N ILE A 115 5.73 26.13 -11.08
CA ILE A 115 5.17 25.99 -9.72
C ILE A 115 6.15 26.56 -8.68
N SER A 116 5.66 27.32 -7.71
CA SER A 116 6.50 27.76 -6.59
C SER A 116 6.81 26.65 -5.60
N GLN A 117 7.80 26.87 -4.73
CA GLN A 117 8.16 25.93 -3.66
C GLN A 117 6.96 25.57 -2.76
N LEU A 118 6.18 26.57 -2.35
CA LEU A 118 5.02 26.38 -1.46
C LEU A 118 3.88 25.64 -2.17
N ALA A 119 3.56 26.02 -3.40
CA ALA A 119 2.56 25.30 -4.20
C ALA A 119 3.01 23.85 -4.49
N CYS A 120 4.32 23.62 -4.68
CA CYS A 120 4.89 22.29 -4.85
C CYS A 120 4.77 21.45 -3.57
N CYS A 121 4.98 22.03 -2.38
CA CYS A 121 4.72 21.35 -1.11
C CYS A 121 3.26 20.90 -1.00
N ALA A 122 2.32 21.77 -1.36
CA ALA A 122 0.90 21.45 -1.38
C ALA A 122 0.58 20.29 -2.34
N LEU A 123 1.16 20.34 -3.56
CA LEU A 123 1.03 19.28 -4.55
C LEU A 123 1.58 17.94 -4.06
N LEU A 124 2.79 17.93 -3.49
CA LEU A 124 3.42 16.73 -2.94
C LEU A 124 2.63 16.18 -1.74
N ARG A 125 2.01 17.05 -0.94
CA ARG A 125 1.09 16.66 0.14
C ARG A 125 -0.16 15.97 -0.41
N ALA A 126 -0.81 16.55 -1.42
CA ALA A 126 -1.96 15.93 -2.09
C ALA A 126 -1.60 14.57 -2.72
N MET A 127 -0.41 14.47 -3.31
CA MET A 127 0.10 13.23 -3.91
C MET A 127 0.22 12.07 -2.91
N ARG A 128 0.38 12.30 -1.60
CA ARG A 128 0.56 11.21 -0.60
C ARG A 128 -0.54 10.13 -0.65
N HIS A 129 -1.77 10.54 -0.93
CA HIS A 129 -2.94 9.67 -0.97
C HIS A 129 -3.52 9.50 -2.38
N ASN A 130 -2.89 10.12 -3.38
CA ASN A 130 -3.33 9.98 -4.77
C ASN A 130 -3.08 8.56 -5.27
N THR A 131 -4.07 8.02 -5.97
CA THR A 131 -4.04 6.65 -6.49
C THR A 131 -4.07 6.54 -8.01
N ASN A 132 -4.10 7.67 -8.73
CA ASN A 132 -4.27 7.72 -10.17
C ASN A 132 -3.00 8.11 -10.94
N VAL A 133 -2.22 9.06 -10.42
CA VAL A 133 -1.00 9.56 -11.04
C VAL A 133 0.11 8.50 -10.92
N ILE A 134 0.66 8.10 -12.06
CA ILE A 134 1.71 7.08 -12.19
C ILE A 134 3.06 7.73 -12.49
N SER A 135 3.06 8.87 -13.20
CA SER A 135 4.26 9.60 -13.57
C SER A 135 4.06 11.08 -13.28
N LEU A 136 4.95 11.64 -12.45
CA LEU A 136 4.94 13.04 -12.05
C LEU A 136 6.26 13.68 -12.48
N ASP A 137 6.15 14.73 -13.28
CA ASP A 137 7.27 15.51 -13.76
C ASP A 137 7.21 16.94 -13.17
N LEU A 138 8.16 17.21 -12.27
CA LEU A 138 8.40 18.48 -11.61
C LEU A 138 9.73 19.11 -12.07
N SER A 139 10.28 18.65 -13.20
CA SER A 139 11.53 19.17 -13.73
C SER A 139 11.42 20.66 -14.12
N ASN A 140 12.56 21.36 -14.05
CA ASN A 140 12.70 22.75 -14.48
C ASN A 140 11.72 23.72 -13.80
N ASN A 141 11.68 23.68 -12.46
CA ASN A 141 10.83 24.56 -11.63
C ASN A 141 11.63 25.37 -10.60
N ALA A 142 12.96 25.40 -10.71
CA ALA A 142 13.86 26.04 -9.76
C ALA A 142 13.65 25.60 -8.30
N LEU A 143 13.23 24.33 -8.10
CA LEU A 143 12.93 23.78 -6.78
C LEU A 143 14.21 23.63 -5.95
N THR A 144 14.17 23.99 -4.67
CA THR A 144 15.33 23.92 -3.76
C THR A 144 15.08 22.92 -2.64
N ASP A 145 16.03 22.74 -1.71
CA ASP A 145 15.91 21.76 -0.63
C ASP A 145 14.73 21.97 0.32
N VAL A 146 14.06 23.12 0.27
CA VAL A 146 12.84 23.39 1.04
C VAL A 146 11.73 22.38 0.77
N ILE A 147 11.71 21.75 -0.42
CA ILE A 147 10.74 20.70 -0.75
C ILE A 147 11.22 19.28 -0.42
N GLY A 148 12.47 19.10 0.02
CA GLY A 148 13.08 17.77 0.24
C GLY A 148 12.28 16.89 1.20
N VAL A 149 11.83 17.48 2.32
CA VAL A 149 10.96 16.80 3.29
C VAL A 149 9.58 16.47 2.70
N ALA A 150 9.03 17.34 1.84
CA ALA A 150 7.76 17.08 1.17
C ALA A 150 7.89 15.92 0.17
N ILE A 151 9.00 15.82 -0.56
CA ILE A 151 9.32 14.70 -1.45
C ILE A 151 9.41 13.40 -0.64
N GLY A 152 10.21 13.37 0.43
CA GLY A 152 10.38 12.18 1.26
C GLY A 152 9.08 11.67 1.88
N ASN A 153 8.25 12.59 2.37
CA ASN A 153 6.93 12.24 2.90
C ASN A 153 5.97 11.72 1.81
N MET A 154 6.00 12.31 0.62
CA MET A 154 5.22 11.84 -0.53
C MET A 154 5.62 10.42 -0.93
N LEU A 155 6.92 10.15 -1.06
CA LEU A 155 7.45 8.83 -1.40
C LEU A 155 7.16 7.78 -0.33
N THR A 156 7.18 8.14 0.96
CA THR A 156 6.86 7.19 2.04
C THR A 156 5.38 6.77 2.00
N GLY A 157 4.48 7.73 1.75
CA GLY A 157 3.03 7.51 1.78
C GLY A 157 2.44 6.96 0.48
N ASN A 158 2.91 7.45 -0.68
CA ASN A 158 2.32 7.13 -1.97
C ASN A 158 2.68 5.69 -2.41
N LYS A 159 1.67 4.92 -2.84
CA LYS A 159 1.79 3.52 -3.29
C LYS A 159 1.43 3.30 -4.76
N LYS A 160 1.44 4.35 -5.58
CA LYS A 160 1.05 4.31 -7.01
C LYS A 160 2.02 5.02 -7.95
N LEU A 161 2.73 6.05 -7.49
CA LEU A 161 3.69 6.80 -8.29
C LEU A 161 4.89 5.92 -8.64
N GLN A 162 5.09 5.69 -9.93
CA GLN A 162 6.17 4.87 -10.48
C GLN A 162 7.33 5.71 -11.03
N VAL A 163 7.03 6.89 -11.60
CA VAL A 163 8.05 7.76 -12.20
C VAL A 163 8.00 9.13 -11.57
N LEU A 164 9.12 9.58 -11.02
CA LEU A 164 9.29 10.92 -10.47
C LEU A 164 10.46 11.62 -11.17
N ASP A 165 10.17 12.72 -11.86
CA ASP A 165 11.17 13.57 -12.48
C ASP A 165 11.34 14.88 -11.69
N LEU A 166 12.53 15.08 -11.13
CA LEU A 166 12.96 16.28 -10.40
C LEU A 166 14.15 16.97 -11.11
N GLY A 167 14.42 16.62 -12.37
CA GLY A 167 15.57 17.11 -13.12
C GLY A 167 15.56 18.63 -13.30
N PHE A 168 16.74 19.22 -13.54
CA PHE A 168 16.89 20.66 -13.80
C PHE A 168 16.29 21.54 -12.70
N ASN A 169 16.51 21.17 -11.43
CA ASN A 169 16.15 21.98 -10.27
C ASN A 169 17.43 22.39 -9.51
N HIS A 170 17.28 22.89 -8.29
CA HIS A 170 18.35 23.35 -7.43
C HIS A 170 18.41 22.54 -6.12
N LEU A 171 18.10 21.24 -6.19
CA LEU A 171 18.24 20.33 -5.06
C LEU A 171 19.72 20.09 -4.78
N THR A 172 20.11 20.12 -3.52
CA THR A 172 21.46 19.81 -3.07
C THR A 172 21.49 18.51 -2.27
N ASN A 173 22.64 18.18 -1.68
CA ASN A 173 22.77 17.00 -0.84
C ASN A 173 21.77 16.99 0.33
N ALA A 174 21.28 18.14 0.81
CA ALA A 174 20.30 18.19 1.91
C ALA A 174 19.01 17.44 1.59
N SER A 175 18.53 17.50 0.35
CA SER A 175 17.34 16.74 -0.08
C SER A 175 17.56 15.24 -0.14
N LEU A 176 18.81 14.78 -0.35
CA LEU A 176 19.12 13.35 -0.48
C LEU A 176 18.85 12.58 0.81
N GLN A 177 18.93 13.21 1.97
CA GLN A 177 18.60 12.57 3.23
C GLN A 177 17.13 12.12 3.25
N SER A 178 16.18 13.05 3.03
CA SER A 178 14.75 12.72 3.03
C SER A 178 14.35 11.81 1.86
N ILE A 179 14.97 11.98 0.68
CA ILE A 179 14.73 11.11 -0.47
C ILE A 179 15.23 9.68 -0.17
N GLY A 180 16.46 9.54 0.36
CA GLY A 180 17.05 8.25 0.70
C GLY A 180 16.27 7.50 1.77
N GLU A 181 15.94 8.17 2.89
CA GLU A 181 15.12 7.59 3.95
C GLU A 181 13.78 7.05 3.42
N ALA A 182 13.13 7.79 2.53
CA ALA A 182 11.86 7.37 1.92
C ALA A 182 12.03 6.22 0.91
N LEU A 183 13.06 6.27 0.07
CA LEU A 183 13.34 5.23 -0.93
C LEU A 183 13.63 3.87 -0.30
N ARG A 184 14.20 3.83 0.91
CA ARG A 184 14.44 2.58 1.63
C ARG A 184 13.16 1.78 1.92
N ALA A 185 12.04 2.48 2.13
CA ALA A 185 10.74 1.86 2.39
C ALA A 185 9.79 1.88 1.18
N ASN A 186 10.13 2.62 0.13
CA ASN A 186 9.32 2.69 -1.08
C ASN A 186 9.57 1.47 -1.97
N THR A 187 8.50 0.77 -2.33
CA THR A 187 8.52 -0.44 -3.16
C THR A 187 7.79 -0.27 -4.49
N VAL A 188 7.45 0.97 -4.87
CA VAL A 188 6.59 1.28 -6.02
C VAL A 188 7.30 2.13 -7.07
N LEU A 189 8.18 3.04 -6.64
CA LEU A 189 8.90 3.93 -7.55
C LEU A 189 9.90 3.13 -8.38
N THR A 190 9.71 3.13 -9.69
CA THR A 190 10.57 2.41 -10.65
C THR A 190 11.57 3.34 -11.33
N SER A 191 11.27 4.64 -11.42
CA SER A 191 12.15 5.62 -12.04
C SER A 191 12.24 6.92 -11.26
N LEU A 192 13.48 7.36 -11.01
CA LEU A 192 13.79 8.62 -10.35
C LEU A 192 14.79 9.41 -11.19
N MET A 193 14.41 10.63 -11.57
CA MET A 193 15.30 11.55 -12.29
C MET A 193 15.73 12.70 -11.39
N LEU A 194 17.04 12.81 -11.15
CA LEU A 194 17.68 13.88 -10.37
C LEU A 194 18.67 14.68 -11.22
N ASN A 195 18.73 14.44 -12.53
CA ASN A 195 19.69 15.03 -13.45
C ASN A 195 19.75 16.55 -13.35
N SER A 196 20.94 17.13 -13.50
CA SER A 196 21.17 18.57 -13.45
C SER A 196 20.66 19.23 -12.16
N ASN A 197 20.80 18.53 -11.03
CA ASN A 197 20.74 19.10 -9.69
C ASN A 197 22.09 18.87 -8.99
N PRO A 198 22.64 19.84 -8.23
CA PRO A 198 23.90 19.67 -7.49
C PRO A 198 23.77 18.76 -6.24
N VAL A 199 23.02 17.65 -6.33
CA VAL A 199 22.70 16.77 -5.21
C VAL A 199 23.91 16.03 -4.63
N PHE A 200 24.97 15.81 -5.41
CA PHE A 200 26.22 15.20 -4.94
C PHE A 200 27.38 16.18 -4.86
N GLN A 201 27.13 17.48 -5.11
CA GLN A 201 28.15 18.50 -4.99
C GLN A 201 28.49 18.70 -3.50
N LEU A 202 29.75 18.49 -3.15
CA LEU A 202 30.27 18.78 -1.82
C LEU A 202 30.56 20.30 -1.70
N PRO A 203 30.47 20.90 -0.50
CA PRO A 203 30.82 22.32 -0.29
C PRO A 203 32.24 22.65 -0.77
N LYS A 204 32.41 23.81 -1.42
CA LYS A 204 33.70 24.26 -1.99
C LYS A 204 34.79 24.57 -0.96
N GLU A 205 34.48 24.58 0.34
CA GLU A 205 35.42 24.88 1.43
C GLU A 205 36.30 23.70 1.86
N LEU A 206 36.53 22.71 0.99
CA LEU A 206 37.67 21.84 1.20
C LEU A 206 38.93 22.62 0.80
N PRO A 207 39.85 22.94 1.74
CA PRO A 207 41.17 23.44 1.35
C PRO A 207 41.89 22.29 0.63
N THR A 208 41.84 22.29 -0.70
CA THR A 208 42.84 21.61 -1.50
C THR A 208 44.15 22.38 -1.32
N ASN A 209 44.82 22.16 -0.19
CA ASN A 209 46.20 22.58 -0.07
C ASN A 209 47.01 21.86 -1.15
N GLY A 210 47.48 22.63 -2.13
CA GLY A 210 48.55 22.24 -3.03
C GLY A 210 48.12 22.06 -4.48
N SER A 211 48.19 23.15 -5.23
CA SER A 211 48.74 23.06 -6.58
C SER A 211 50.08 22.31 -6.54
N GLY A 212 50.18 21.16 -7.19
CA GLY A 212 51.43 20.41 -7.26
C GLY A 212 51.32 19.15 -8.10
N SER A 213 51.70 19.27 -9.37
CA SER A 213 52.37 18.29 -10.23
C SER A 213 52.09 16.78 -10.05
N ALA A 214 51.79 16.15 -11.19
CA ALA A 214 51.89 14.73 -11.48
C ALA A 214 52.95 13.96 -10.68
N GLY A 215 52.56 12.80 -10.13
CA GLY A 215 53.48 11.84 -9.53
C GLY A 215 52.81 10.65 -8.85
N SER A 216 52.90 9.50 -9.51
CA SER A 216 52.80 8.13 -8.98
C SER A 216 51.42 7.55 -8.59
N SER A 217 50.97 6.66 -9.49
CA SER A 217 50.33 5.40 -9.13
C SER A 217 51.16 4.67 -8.08
N ASP A 218 50.60 4.41 -6.88
CA ASP A 218 50.64 3.05 -6.29
C ASP A 218 49.65 2.89 -5.13
N SER A 219 49.01 1.72 -5.11
CA SER A 219 48.31 1.05 -4.00
C SER A 219 47.58 1.90 -2.95
N MET A 220 46.28 2.16 -3.15
CA MET A 220 45.33 2.14 -2.03
C MET A 220 44.50 0.87 -2.10
N GLN A 221 45.03 -0.14 -1.40
CA GLN A 221 44.41 -1.42 -1.11
C GLN A 221 43.00 -1.23 -0.53
N SER A 222 42.11 -2.15 -0.89
CA SER A 222 40.77 -2.39 -0.35
C SER A 222 40.65 -2.14 1.17
N GLY A 223 40.27 -0.93 1.54
CA GLY A 223 39.89 -0.57 2.90
C GLY A 223 38.46 -0.07 2.92
N SER A 224 37.64 -0.64 3.79
CA SER A 224 36.29 -0.21 4.14
C SER A 224 36.18 1.33 4.26
N PRO A 225 34.99 1.93 4.07
CA PRO A 225 34.77 3.39 4.06
C PRO A 225 35.01 4.10 5.41
N SER A 226 35.73 3.50 6.35
CA SER A 226 35.79 3.89 7.77
C SER A 226 36.91 4.86 8.15
N LYS A 227 37.60 5.49 7.19
CA LYS A 227 38.61 6.55 7.49
C LYS A 227 38.49 7.76 6.56
N LEU A 228 37.27 8.26 6.36
CA LEU A 228 37.08 9.61 5.83
C LEU A 228 37.50 10.62 6.91
N PRO A 229 38.30 11.65 6.59
CA PRO A 229 38.64 12.69 7.56
C PRO A 229 37.36 13.40 8.07
N PRO A 230 37.34 13.92 9.32
CA PRO A 230 36.11 14.37 9.98
C PRO A 230 35.32 15.45 9.21
N HIS A 231 36.03 16.33 8.48
CA HIS A 231 35.41 17.38 7.66
C HIS A 231 34.65 16.82 6.45
N LEU A 232 35.08 15.68 5.93
CA LEU A 232 34.46 14.99 4.81
C LEU A 232 33.29 14.12 5.30
N ALA A 233 33.40 13.54 6.51
CA ALA A 233 32.31 12.77 7.11
C ALA A 233 31.00 13.58 7.25
N ALA A 234 31.09 14.86 7.63
CA ALA A 234 29.92 15.74 7.70
C ALA A 234 29.31 16.03 6.32
N ALA A 235 30.13 16.24 5.29
CA ALA A 235 29.66 16.50 3.93
C ALA A 235 29.00 15.26 3.29
N PHE A 236 29.39 14.05 3.72
CA PHE A 236 28.81 12.79 3.28
C PHE A 236 27.56 12.39 4.06
N ALA A 237 27.27 13.03 5.20
CA ALA A 237 26.17 12.65 6.08
C ALA A 237 24.81 12.64 5.37
N HIS A 238 24.56 13.57 4.45
CA HIS A 238 23.31 13.64 3.69
C HIS A 238 23.28 12.71 2.47
N VAL A 239 24.44 12.20 2.03
CA VAL A 239 24.56 11.28 0.88
C VAL A 239 24.38 9.83 1.32
N VAL A 240 24.86 9.46 2.52
CA VAL A 240 24.81 8.09 3.04
C VAL A 240 23.39 7.49 3.04
N PRO A 241 22.34 8.18 3.52
CA PRO A 241 20.97 7.65 3.46
C PRO A 241 20.53 7.30 2.05
N PHE A 242 20.95 8.07 1.05
CA PHE A 242 20.63 7.80 -0.34
C PHE A 242 21.38 6.57 -0.86
N THR A 243 22.69 6.44 -0.61
CA THR A 243 23.45 5.25 -1.02
C THR A 243 22.97 3.98 -0.33
N ASP A 244 22.61 4.06 0.95
CA ASP A 244 22.02 2.94 1.70
C ASP A 244 20.65 2.55 1.14
N ALA A 245 19.86 3.53 0.73
CA ALA A 245 18.60 3.28 0.05
C ALA A 245 18.79 2.59 -1.30
N ILE A 246 19.82 2.95 -2.09
CA ILE A 246 20.16 2.23 -3.32
C ILE A 246 20.49 0.77 -3.04
N VAL A 247 21.20 0.46 -1.95
CA VAL A 247 21.48 -0.94 -1.57
C VAL A 247 20.20 -1.70 -1.19
N ALA A 248 19.30 -1.05 -0.43
CA ALA A 248 18.11 -1.70 0.13
C ALA A 248 16.91 -1.74 -0.83
N ASN A 249 16.80 -0.78 -1.74
CA ASN A 249 15.66 -0.65 -2.63
C ASN A 249 15.71 -1.70 -3.75
N ASN A 250 14.57 -2.35 -3.99
CA ASN A 250 14.42 -3.40 -4.99
C ASN A 250 13.35 -3.09 -6.06
N SER A 251 12.82 -1.86 -6.06
CA SER A 251 11.75 -1.43 -6.99
C SER A 251 12.27 -0.49 -8.07
N LEU A 252 13.30 0.30 -7.76
CA LEU A 252 13.90 1.24 -8.68
C LEU A 252 14.70 0.49 -9.75
N THR A 253 14.33 0.72 -11.02
CA THR A 253 14.97 0.11 -12.20
C THR A 253 15.73 1.14 -13.03
N CYS A 254 15.32 2.41 -12.95
CA CYS A 254 15.90 3.53 -13.66
C CYS A 254 16.27 4.68 -12.72
N LEU A 255 17.52 5.14 -12.77
CA LEU A 255 17.99 6.28 -12.00
C LEU A 255 18.80 7.21 -12.91
N ASN A 256 18.41 8.48 -12.98
CA ASN A 256 19.16 9.48 -13.75
C ASN A 256 19.86 10.48 -12.83
N LEU A 257 21.19 10.41 -12.85
CA LEU A 257 22.12 11.26 -12.11
C LEU A 257 23.04 12.06 -13.06
N PHE A 258 22.62 12.27 -14.31
CA PHE A 258 23.36 13.09 -15.26
C PHE A 258 23.70 14.46 -14.65
N ASN A 259 24.97 14.86 -14.68
CA ASN A 259 25.42 16.17 -14.23
C ASN A 259 24.89 16.52 -12.82
N THR A 260 25.20 15.69 -11.82
CA THR A 260 24.75 15.88 -10.44
C THR A 260 25.86 16.25 -9.45
N GLY A 261 27.08 16.47 -9.96
CA GLY A 261 28.24 16.85 -9.17
C GLY A 261 28.94 15.68 -8.50
N ILE A 262 28.79 14.45 -9.01
CA ILE A 262 29.45 13.27 -8.43
C ILE A 262 30.96 13.37 -8.66
N ALA A 263 31.70 13.54 -7.57
CA ALA A 263 33.16 13.47 -7.52
C ALA A 263 33.66 12.04 -7.24
N HIS A 264 34.97 11.80 -7.38
CA HIS A 264 35.57 10.47 -7.24
C HIS A 264 35.23 9.73 -5.93
N GLU A 265 35.17 10.43 -4.81
CA GLU A 265 34.89 9.83 -3.50
C GLU A 265 33.43 9.37 -3.37
N VAL A 266 32.48 10.23 -3.76
CA VAL A 266 31.05 9.90 -3.81
C VAL A 266 30.79 8.82 -4.87
N GLY A 267 31.45 8.92 -6.03
CA GLY A 267 31.37 7.96 -7.12
C GLY A 267 31.75 6.54 -6.69
N ARG A 268 32.81 6.39 -5.89
CA ARG A 268 33.21 5.10 -5.32
C ARG A 268 32.15 4.53 -4.37
N SER A 269 31.56 5.37 -3.51
CA SER A 269 30.48 4.95 -2.62
C SER A 269 29.25 4.49 -3.40
N LEU A 270 28.86 5.25 -4.44
CA LEU A 270 27.76 4.89 -5.33
C LEU A 270 28.05 3.60 -6.11
N ALA A 271 29.26 3.41 -6.62
CA ALA A 271 29.66 2.19 -7.31
C ALA A 271 29.56 0.96 -6.38
N HIS A 272 30.00 1.08 -5.13
CA HIS A 272 29.87 0.02 -4.12
C HIS A 272 28.40 -0.27 -3.76
N ALA A 273 27.55 0.76 -3.72
CA ALA A 273 26.11 0.58 -3.50
C ALA A 273 25.45 -0.14 -4.68
N LEU A 274 25.75 0.29 -5.91
CA LEU A 274 25.22 -0.31 -7.15
C LEU A 274 25.68 -1.76 -7.34
N ALA A 275 26.90 -2.11 -6.91
CA ALA A 275 27.38 -3.50 -6.94
C ALA A 275 26.56 -4.47 -6.08
N LYS A 276 25.84 -3.95 -5.07
CA LYS A 276 24.95 -4.72 -4.19
C LYS A 276 23.48 -4.65 -4.62
N ASN A 277 23.10 -3.64 -5.37
CA ASN A 277 21.74 -3.47 -5.85
C ASN A 277 21.45 -4.47 -6.99
N THR A 278 20.26 -5.08 -6.97
CA THR A 278 19.84 -6.07 -7.97
C THR A 278 18.65 -5.64 -8.83
N SER A 279 18.14 -4.42 -8.64
CA SER A 279 16.93 -3.93 -9.34
C SER A 279 17.24 -2.92 -10.44
N LEU A 280 18.26 -2.08 -10.25
CA LEU A 280 18.66 -1.06 -11.21
C LEU A 280 19.27 -1.72 -12.45
N ILE A 281 18.66 -1.40 -13.59
CA ILE A 281 19.10 -1.85 -14.92
C ILE A 281 19.54 -0.67 -15.79
N THR A 282 19.19 0.56 -15.43
CA THR A 282 19.60 1.76 -16.16
C THR A 282 20.00 2.84 -15.17
N VAL A 283 21.25 3.29 -15.26
CA VAL A 283 21.76 4.41 -14.49
C VAL A 283 22.48 5.36 -15.44
N GLU A 284 22.00 6.60 -15.52
CA GLU A 284 22.67 7.66 -16.29
C GLU A 284 23.54 8.48 -15.33
N ILE A 285 24.83 8.56 -15.58
CA ILE A 285 25.84 9.23 -14.72
C ILE A 285 26.80 10.09 -15.52
N SER A 286 26.54 10.32 -16.80
CA SER A 286 27.36 11.20 -17.65
C SER A 286 27.36 12.64 -17.10
N GLY A 287 28.38 13.42 -17.45
CA GLY A 287 28.52 14.79 -16.92
C GLY A 287 28.97 14.86 -15.45
N ASN A 288 29.52 13.77 -14.91
CA ASN A 288 30.13 13.73 -13.59
C ASN A 288 31.64 13.38 -13.68
N THR A 289 32.36 13.47 -12.56
CA THR A 289 33.81 13.23 -12.47
C THR A 289 34.12 11.94 -11.71
N LEU A 290 33.63 10.80 -12.20
CA LEU A 290 33.95 9.47 -11.64
C LEU A 290 35.24 8.92 -12.24
N ASN A 291 35.93 8.04 -11.51
CA ASN A 291 37.07 7.33 -12.06
C ASN A 291 36.63 6.21 -13.00
N GLN A 292 37.51 5.87 -13.96
CA GLN A 292 37.25 4.81 -14.93
C GLN A 292 36.96 3.46 -14.25
N ALA A 293 37.65 3.13 -13.16
CA ALA A 293 37.42 1.89 -12.42
C ALA A 293 36.01 1.81 -11.82
N ASP A 294 35.52 2.90 -11.24
CA ASP A 294 34.18 2.98 -10.66
C ASP A 294 33.11 2.88 -11.77
N LEU A 295 33.33 3.55 -12.91
CA LEU A 295 32.46 3.45 -14.10
C LEU A 295 32.38 2.01 -14.63
N SER A 296 33.52 1.33 -14.75
CA SER A 296 33.58 -0.08 -15.18
C SER A 296 32.85 -1.00 -14.20
N SER A 297 32.97 -0.76 -12.89
CA SER A 297 32.24 -1.51 -11.86
C SER A 297 30.72 -1.31 -11.95
N ILE A 298 30.27 -0.06 -12.16
CA ILE A 298 28.86 0.26 -12.35
C ILE A 298 28.33 -0.44 -13.61
N ALA A 299 29.04 -0.32 -14.73
CA ALA A 299 28.63 -0.93 -16.00
C ALA A 299 28.46 -2.46 -15.89
N SER A 300 29.43 -3.15 -15.26
CA SER A 300 29.34 -4.60 -15.05
C SER A 300 28.17 -5.00 -14.14
N SER A 301 27.88 -4.19 -13.12
CA SER A 301 26.75 -4.43 -12.22
C SER A 301 25.40 -4.27 -12.95
N LEU A 302 25.27 -3.24 -13.79
CA LEU A 302 24.07 -3.02 -14.59
C LEU A 302 23.88 -4.09 -15.66
N GLU A 303 24.95 -4.53 -16.34
CA GLU A 303 24.89 -5.61 -17.33
C GLU A 303 24.38 -6.92 -16.71
N LYS A 304 24.88 -7.27 -15.52
CA LYS A 304 24.37 -8.42 -14.76
C LYS A 304 22.88 -8.28 -14.42
N ASN A 305 22.47 -7.11 -13.92
CA ASN A 305 21.07 -6.87 -13.56
C ASN A 305 20.14 -6.90 -14.78
N GLN A 306 20.57 -6.29 -15.91
CA GLN A 306 19.85 -6.33 -17.18
C GLN A 306 19.65 -7.77 -17.67
N ALA A 307 20.71 -8.60 -17.66
CA ALA A 307 20.62 -10.00 -18.06
C ALA A 307 19.61 -10.78 -17.19
N LEU A 308 19.65 -10.59 -15.87
CA LEU A 308 18.70 -11.22 -14.95
C LEU A 308 17.27 -10.72 -15.17
N PHE A 309 17.08 -9.42 -15.42
CA PHE A 309 15.78 -8.82 -15.68
C PHE A 309 15.14 -9.39 -16.95
N PHE A 310 15.85 -9.36 -18.09
CA PHE A 310 15.32 -9.88 -19.35
C PHE A 310 15.10 -11.39 -19.30
N GLN A 311 15.95 -12.15 -18.60
CA GLN A 311 15.71 -13.58 -18.39
C GLN A 311 14.44 -13.84 -17.55
N ALA A 312 14.20 -13.03 -16.52
CA ALA A 312 12.99 -13.13 -15.70
C ALA A 312 11.72 -12.75 -16.50
N GLU A 313 11.81 -11.70 -17.32
CA GLU A 313 10.73 -11.26 -18.20
C GLU A 313 10.38 -12.35 -19.23
N GLU A 314 11.38 -12.96 -19.88
CA GLU A 314 11.17 -14.05 -20.83
C GLU A 314 10.50 -15.26 -20.17
N LYS A 315 10.98 -15.70 -18.99
CA LYS A 315 10.36 -16.79 -18.23
C LYS A 315 8.92 -16.46 -17.83
N SER A 316 8.66 -15.21 -17.42
CA SER A 316 7.31 -14.77 -17.07
C SER A 316 6.37 -14.76 -18.28
N ALA A 317 6.87 -14.37 -19.45
CA ALA A 317 6.11 -14.39 -20.70
C ALA A 317 5.77 -15.84 -21.13
N GLN A 318 6.75 -16.75 -21.03
CA GLN A 318 6.55 -18.18 -21.31
C GLN A 318 5.48 -18.77 -20.39
N LEU A 319 5.57 -18.54 -19.08
CA LEU A 319 4.58 -19.02 -18.12
C LEU A 319 3.18 -18.45 -18.40
N MET A 320 3.08 -17.19 -18.79
CA MET A 320 1.78 -16.57 -19.13
C MET A 320 1.13 -17.22 -20.36
N GLU A 321 1.92 -17.53 -21.38
CA GLU A 321 1.42 -18.20 -22.59
C GLU A 321 0.99 -19.64 -22.28
N GLU A 322 1.76 -20.38 -21.49
CA GLU A 322 1.37 -21.71 -21.00
C GLU A 322 0.06 -21.67 -20.21
N MET A 323 -0.10 -20.69 -19.30
CA MET A 323 -1.33 -20.51 -18.54
C MET A 323 -2.53 -20.18 -19.43
N LYS A 324 -2.33 -19.38 -20.48
CA LYS A 324 -3.38 -19.01 -21.43
C LYS A 324 -3.81 -20.22 -22.27
N GLU A 325 -2.87 -21.05 -22.71
CA GLU A 325 -3.15 -22.28 -23.45
C GLU A 325 -3.93 -23.28 -22.57
N GLN A 326 -3.49 -23.48 -21.33
CA GLN A 326 -4.22 -24.32 -20.36
C GLN A 326 -5.63 -23.79 -20.09
N ALA A 327 -5.79 -22.48 -19.94
CA ALA A 327 -7.11 -21.87 -19.76
C ALA A 327 -8.02 -22.07 -20.99
N HIS A 328 -7.47 -21.96 -22.20
CA HIS A 328 -8.20 -22.23 -23.43
C HIS A 328 -8.62 -23.70 -23.53
N GLN A 329 -7.71 -24.64 -23.23
CA GLN A 329 -8.02 -26.07 -23.26
C GLN A 329 -9.12 -26.43 -22.25
N VAL A 330 -9.07 -25.87 -21.04
CA VAL A 330 -10.13 -26.05 -20.03
C VAL A 330 -11.46 -25.48 -20.52
N GLN A 331 -11.45 -24.31 -21.19
CA GLN A 331 -12.66 -23.72 -21.76
C GLN A 331 -13.26 -24.60 -22.86
N VAL A 332 -12.43 -25.11 -23.77
CA VAL A 332 -12.86 -26.03 -24.84
C VAL A 332 -13.45 -27.32 -24.28
N GLU A 333 -12.82 -27.93 -23.27
CA GLU A 333 -13.35 -29.14 -22.62
C GLU A 333 -14.68 -28.87 -21.90
N LYS A 334 -14.82 -27.71 -21.23
CA LYS A 334 -16.09 -27.29 -20.64
C LYS A 334 -17.19 -27.13 -21.68
N GLU A 335 -16.88 -26.56 -22.84
CA GLU A 335 -17.85 -26.39 -23.94
C GLU A 335 -18.26 -27.74 -24.54
N LYS A 336 -17.31 -28.66 -24.74
CA LYS A 336 -17.61 -30.03 -25.19
C LYS A 336 -18.50 -30.77 -24.19
N GLU A 337 -18.20 -30.69 -22.90
CA GLU A 337 -18.98 -31.34 -21.87
C GLU A 337 -20.37 -30.72 -21.74
N ALA A 338 -20.49 -29.39 -21.80
CA ALA A 338 -21.79 -28.70 -21.82
C ALA A 338 -22.64 -29.15 -23.02
N LYS A 339 -22.02 -29.30 -24.20
CA LYS A 339 -22.70 -29.83 -25.38
C LYS A 339 -23.14 -31.28 -25.19
N ARG A 340 -22.28 -32.13 -24.61
CA ARG A 340 -22.61 -33.53 -24.31
C ARG A 340 -23.80 -33.66 -23.36
N ILE A 341 -23.83 -32.82 -22.31
CA ILE A 341 -24.96 -32.75 -21.37
C ILE A 341 -26.23 -32.31 -22.09
N ALA A 342 -26.17 -31.23 -22.88
CA ALA A 342 -27.33 -30.73 -23.62
C ALA A 342 -27.88 -31.75 -24.64
N ASP A 343 -26.99 -32.45 -25.36
CA ASP A 343 -27.38 -33.50 -26.31
C ASP A 343 -28.04 -34.67 -25.56
N ALA A 344 -27.51 -35.08 -24.40
CA ALA A 344 -28.10 -36.13 -23.57
C ALA A 344 -29.50 -35.73 -23.04
N GLU A 345 -29.66 -34.50 -22.53
CA GLU A 345 -30.95 -33.97 -22.07
C GLU A 345 -31.97 -33.90 -23.21
N TRP A 346 -31.53 -33.52 -24.42
CA TRP A 346 -32.37 -33.51 -25.61
C TRP A 346 -32.84 -34.92 -26.00
N HIS A 347 -31.94 -35.89 -25.97
CA HIS A 347 -32.27 -37.29 -26.26
C HIS A 347 -33.24 -37.87 -25.23
N ASP A 348 -33.01 -37.63 -23.93
CA ASP A 348 -33.90 -38.06 -22.84
C ASP A 348 -35.28 -37.40 -22.95
N GLY A 349 -35.34 -36.09 -23.20
CA GLY A 349 -36.59 -35.35 -23.39
C GLY A 349 -37.39 -35.88 -24.58
N ASN A 350 -36.72 -36.20 -25.70
CA ASN A 350 -37.37 -36.81 -26.85
C ASN A 350 -37.82 -38.25 -26.59
N ALA A 351 -37.07 -39.03 -25.81
CA ALA A 351 -37.47 -40.36 -25.41
C ALA A 351 -38.73 -40.33 -24.53
N ARG A 352 -38.82 -39.39 -23.58
CA ARG A 352 -40.03 -39.16 -22.75
C ARG A 352 -41.24 -38.79 -23.61
N LYS A 353 -41.10 -37.81 -24.52
CA LYS A 353 -42.19 -37.45 -25.45
C LYS A 353 -42.69 -38.64 -26.28
N ARG A 354 -41.77 -39.47 -26.79
CA ARG A 354 -42.14 -40.70 -27.53
C ARG A 354 -42.82 -41.73 -26.63
N ALA A 355 -42.45 -41.82 -25.35
CA ALA A 355 -43.13 -42.70 -24.39
C ALA A 355 -44.55 -42.20 -24.09
N GLU A 356 -44.72 -40.90 -23.83
CA GLU A 356 -46.02 -40.26 -23.61
C GLU A 356 -46.97 -40.44 -24.80
N ILE A 357 -46.48 -40.28 -26.04
CA ILE A 357 -47.27 -40.53 -27.24
C ILE A 357 -47.72 -42.00 -27.33
N ARG A 358 -46.81 -42.95 -27.08
CA ARG A 358 -47.15 -44.39 -27.11
C ARG A 358 -48.19 -44.74 -26.04
N GLU A 359 -48.05 -44.22 -24.84
CA GLU A 359 -49.00 -44.40 -23.75
C GLU A 359 -50.37 -43.80 -24.10
N ALA A 360 -50.40 -42.60 -24.69
CA ALA A 360 -51.64 -41.97 -25.16
C ALA A 360 -52.33 -42.78 -26.28
N GLU A 361 -51.57 -43.28 -27.25
CA GLU A 361 -52.09 -44.13 -28.32
C GLU A 361 -52.60 -45.49 -27.80
N GLU A 362 -51.91 -46.07 -26.81
CA GLU A 362 -52.35 -47.30 -26.13
C GLU A 362 -53.64 -47.07 -25.37
N TRP A 363 -53.74 -45.96 -24.62
CA TRP A 363 -54.95 -45.57 -23.92
C TRP A 363 -56.11 -45.33 -24.88
N GLU A 364 -55.87 -44.66 -26.01
CA GLU A 364 -56.91 -44.41 -27.00
C GLU A 364 -57.38 -45.69 -27.70
N ARG A 365 -56.47 -46.62 -28.00
CA ARG A 365 -56.82 -47.96 -28.49
C ARG A 365 -57.67 -48.71 -27.48
N ALA A 366 -57.27 -48.72 -26.20
CA ALA A 366 -58.02 -49.36 -25.12
C ALA A 366 -59.42 -48.73 -24.92
N ARG A 367 -59.53 -47.40 -25.06
CA ARG A 367 -60.81 -46.69 -25.02
C ARG A 367 -61.72 -47.14 -26.16
N ARG A 368 -61.24 -47.18 -27.40
CA ARG A 368 -62.04 -47.61 -28.56
C ARG A 368 -62.52 -49.05 -28.43
N THR A 369 -61.68 -49.96 -27.95
CA THR A 369 -62.09 -51.35 -27.71
C THR A 369 -63.18 -51.42 -26.65
N ALA A 370 -63.05 -50.69 -25.54
CA ALA A 370 -64.08 -50.63 -24.50
C ALA A 370 -65.39 -50.01 -25.01
N GLU A 371 -65.33 -48.92 -25.79
CA GLU A 371 -66.50 -48.31 -26.42
C GLU A 371 -67.21 -49.28 -27.39
N ALA A 372 -66.44 -50.03 -28.18
CA ALA A 372 -66.99 -51.05 -29.09
C ALA A 372 -67.66 -52.20 -28.32
N GLU A 373 -67.06 -52.66 -27.22
CA GLU A 373 -67.65 -53.67 -26.33
C GLU A 373 -68.96 -53.17 -25.70
N VAL A 374 -68.99 -51.93 -25.21
CA VAL A 374 -70.22 -51.31 -24.67
C VAL A 374 -71.31 -51.21 -25.74
N GLN A 375 -70.97 -50.78 -26.96
CA GLN A 375 -71.92 -50.74 -28.08
C GLN A 375 -72.45 -52.14 -28.42
N HIS A 376 -71.59 -53.15 -28.44
CA HIS A 376 -72.00 -54.53 -28.67
C HIS A 376 -72.97 -55.02 -27.58
N LEU A 377 -72.67 -54.75 -26.30
CA LEU A 377 -73.58 -55.08 -25.19
C LEU A 377 -74.93 -54.37 -25.30
N LEU A 378 -74.96 -53.09 -25.67
CA LEU A 378 -76.20 -52.35 -25.92
C LEU A 378 -77.01 -52.95 -27.09
N THR A 379 -76.35 -53.38 -28.17
CA THR A 379 -77.04 -54.06 -29.27
C THR A 379 -77.61 -55.41 -28.84
N MET A 380 -76.87 -56.20 -28.06
CA MET A 380 -77.38 -57.44 -27.48
C MET A 380 -78.57 -57.19 -26.55
N GLU A 381 -78.53 -56.15 -25.72
CA GLU A 381 -79.64 -55.75 -24.85
C GLU A 381 -80.87 -55.37 -25.67
N ALA A 382 -80.70 -54.60 -26.75
CA ALA A 382 -81.80 -54.23 -27.65
C ALA A 382 -82.42 -55.44 -28.37
N GLU A 383 -81.59 -56.41 -28.80
CA GLU A 383 -82.07 -57.68 -29.34
C GLU A 383 -82.79 -58.53 -28.29
N ASN A 384 -82.26 -58.59 -27.07
CA ASN A 384 -82.89 -59.30 -25.96
C ASN A 384 -84.23 -58.67 -25.59
N LYS A 385 -84.33 -57.33 -25.60
CA LYS A 385 -85.59 -56.60 -25.43
C LYS A 385 -86.59 -56.96 -26.53
N LYS A 386 -86.19 -56.96 -27.80
CA LYS A 386 -87.04 -57.42 -28.92
C LYS A 386 -87.48 -58.88 -28.75
N TYR A 387 -86.61 -59.74 -28.26
CA TYR A 387 -86.92 -61.14 -27.98
C TYR A 387 -87.95 -61.28 -26.85
N LEU A 388 -87.79 -60.54 -25.76
CA LEU A 388 -88.76 -60.46 -24.66
C LEU A 388 -90.11 -59.91 -25.13
N GLU A 389 -90.12 -58.86 -25.96
CA GLU A 389 -91.34 -58.31 -26.58
C GLU A 389 -92.06 -59.35 -27.48
N ARG A 390 -91.30 -60.18 -28.24
CA ARG A 390 -91.88 -61.30 -29.00
C ARG A 390 -92.48 -62.38 -28.09
N LEU A 391 -91.78 -62.75 -27.02
CA LEU A 391 -92.30 -63.72 -26.05
C LEU A 391 -93.56 -63.20 -25.34
N GLU A 392 -93.64 -61.90 -25.04
CA GLU A 392 -94.86 -61.28 -24.50
C GLU A 392 -96.00 -61.26 -25.54
N ALA A 393 -95.69 -61.05 -26.81
CA ALA A 393 -96.67 -61.16 -27.90
C ALA A 393 -97.17 -62.60 -28.09
N GLU A 394 -96.32 -63.61 -27.94
CA GLU A 394 -96.69 -65.04 -27.96
C GLU A 394 -97.47 -65.49 -26.72
N LYS A 395 -97.24 -64.86 -25.56
CA LYS A 395 -98.01 -65.08 -24.34
C LYS A 395 -99.39 -64.42 -24.33
N LYS A 396 -99.72 -63.55 -25.30
CA LYS A 396 -101.10 -63.08 -25.50
C LYS A 396 -101.88 -64.17 -26.26
N PRO A 397 -102.89 -64.81 -25.65
CA PRO A 397 -103.69 -65.80 -26.35
C PRO A 397 -104.47 -65.13 -27.48
N ALA A 398 -104.24 -65.55 -28.71
CA ALA A 398 -105.07 -65.17 -29.85
C ALA A 398 -106.49 -65.70 -29.63
N LYS A 399 -107.34 -64.81 -29.12
CA LYS A 399 -108.79 -64.89 -29.14
C LYS A 399 -109.28 -65.01 -30.60
N GLY A 400 -109.54 -66.24 -31.02
CA GLY A 400 -110.81 -66.64 -31.66
C GLY A 400 -111.16 -66.20 -33.09
N LYS A 401 -111.86 -67.15 -33.75
CA LYS A 401 -112.84 -67.01 -34.86
C LYS A 401 -112.20 -66.82 -36.25
N GLY A 402 -112.67 -67.42 -37.35
CA GLY A 402 -113.89 -68.16 -37.67
C GLY A 402 -114.37 -67.81 -39.10
N LYS A 403 -114.92 -68.80 -39.82
CA LYS A 403 -115.83 -68.72 -41.01
C LYS A 403 -115.40 -67.89 -42.25
N LYS A 404 -115.21 -68.56 -43.40
CA LYS A 404 -116.22 -68.75 -44.47
C LYS A 404 -115.68 -69.66 -45.57
#